data_AF-A0A3A9FB34-F1
#
_entry.id   AF-A0A3A9FB34-F1
#
_cell.length_a   1.000
_cell.length_b   1.000
_cell.length_c   1.000
_cell.angle_alpha   90.00
_cell.angle_beta   90.00
_cell.angle_gamma   90.00
#
_symmetry.space_group_name_H-M   'P 1'
#
loop_
_entity.id
_entity.type
_entity.pdbx_description
1 polymer ?
#
loop_
_entity_poly.entity_id
_entity_poly.type
_entity_poly.pdbx_seq_one_letter_code
_entity_poly.pdbx_strand_id
1 'polypeptide(L)'
;MNKSRKKTPGGLLPYPVIVSAVSGNVDAINVVLEHFAGFISALSTRTMYDEQGKPVVYIDEELRRRLETKLIAKIPTFKVA
;
A
#
# COMPACT_ATOMS: atom_id res chain seq x y z
N MET A 1 -9.37 16.74 -1.95
CA MET A 1 -8.49 17.35 -0.93
C MET A 1 -7.07 16.85 -1.16
N ASN A 2 -6.18 17.70 -1.65
CA ASN A 2 -4.82 17.31 -2.05
C ASN A 2 -3.93 17.18 -0.81
N LYS A 3 -3.76 15.96 -0.29
CA LYS A 3 -2.70 15.69 0.69
C LYS A 3 -1.35 15.73 -0.02
N SER A 4 -0.61 16.82 0.18
CA SER A 4 0.79 16.93 -0.25
C SER A 4 1.59 15.78 0.35
N ARG A 5 2.00 14.80 -0.48
CA ARG A 5 2.81 13.66 -0.04
C ARG A 5 4.19 14.19 0.38
N LYS A 6 4.42 14.32 1.69
CA LYS A 6 5.76 14.53 2.23
C LYS A 6 6.60 13.30 1.88
N LYS A 7 7.36 13.35 0.80
CA LYS A 7 8.36 12.33 0.47
C LYS A 7 9.51 12.46 1.47
N THR A 8 9.72 11.43 2.26
CA THR A 8 10.93 11.27 3.08
C THR A 8 12.15 11.10 2.16
N PRO A 9 13.32 11.64 2.55
CA PRO A 9 14.55 11.45 1.79
C PRO A 9 14.85 9.95 1.70
N GLY A 10 14.93 9.42 0.47
CA GLY A 10 15.14 7.98 0.22
C GLY A 10 13.89 7.14 0.06
N GLY A 11 12.69 7.69 0.25
CA GLY A 11 11.44 6.95 0.05
C GLY A 11 11.21 5.82 1.06
N LEU A 12 11.81 5.91 2.24
CA LEU A 12 11.61 4.96 3.34
C LEU A 12 10.67 5.53 4.40
N LEU A 13 9.93 4.64 5.07
CA LEU A 13 9.15 5.00 6.25
C LEU A 13 10.07 5.26 7.45
N PRO A 14 9.84 6.34 8.22
CA PRO A 14 10.60 6.56 9.45
C PRO A 14 10.41 5.40 10.43
N TYR A 15 11.48 4.90 11.03
CA TYR A 15 11.41 3.81 12.01
C TYR A 15 10.40 4.06 13.15
N PRO A 16 10.27 5.27 13.73
CA PRO A 16 9.26 5.54 14.75
C PRO A 16 7.81 5.30 14.29
N VAL A 17 7.53 5.53 12.99
CA VAL A 17 6.21 5.25 12.40
C VAL A 17 5.98 3.75 12.33
N ILE A 18 7.00 2.97 11.96
CA ILE A 18 6.92 1.51 11.91
C ILE A 18 6.64 0.96 13.30
N VAL A 19 7.41 1.37 14.33
CA VAL A 19 7.21 0.95 15.72
C VAL A 19 5.78 1.29 16.18
N SER A 20 5.33 2.51 15.94
CA SER A 20 3.98 2.95 16.31
C SER A 20 2.90 2.11 15.62
N ALA A 21 3.09 1.76 14.34
CA ALA A 21 2.17 0.93 13.59
C ALA A 21 2.13 -0.52 14.14
N VAL A 22 3.27 -1.10 14.50
CA VAL A 22 3.35 -2.41 15.17
C VAL A 22 2.62 -2.39 16.51
N SER A 23 2.70 -1.29 17.27
CA SER A 23 1.97 -1.09 18.52
C SER A 23 0.46 -0.88 18.34
N GLY A 24 -0.06 -0.89 17.11
CA GLY A 24 -1.51 -0.76 16.83
C GLY A 24 -1.99 0.68 16.69
N ASN A 25 -1.10 1.67 16.55
CA ASN A 25 -1.49 3.06 16.30
C ASN A 25 -2.12 3.18 14.90
N VAL A 26 -3.40 3.55 14.84
CA VAL A 26 -4.19 3.64 13.61
C VAL A 26 -3.64 4.70 12.65
N ASP A 27 -3.20 5.85 13.16
CA ASP A 27 -2.60 6.90 12.32
C ASP A 27 -1.30 6.42 11.68
N ALA A 28 -0.46 5.70 12.45
CA ALA A 28 0.77 5.12 11.94
C ALA A 28 0.50 4.03 10.89
N ILE A 29 -0.50 3.17 11.11
CA ILE A 29 -0.95 2.17 10.13
C ILE A 29 -1.41 2.84 8.83
N ASN A 30 -2.19 3.93 8.92
CA ASN A 30 -2.64 4.68 7.75
C ASN A 30 -1.47 5.29 6.98
N VAL A 31 -0.44 5.79 7.67
CA VAL A 31 0.79 6.29 7.02
C VAL A 31 1.52 5.16 6.29
N VAL A 32 1.60 3.96 6.89
CA VAL A 32 2.17 2.77 6.24
C VAL A 32 1.36 2.39 4.99
N LEU A 33 0.04 2.38 5.07
CA LEU A 33 -0.84 2.09 3.93
C LEU A 33 -0.70 3.13 2.81
N GLU A 34 -0.73 4.42 3.13
CA GLU A 34 -0.54 5.50 2.16
C GLU A 34 0.83 5.42 1.48
N HIS A 35 1.86 4.97 2.19
CA HIS A 35 3.20 4.75 1.64
C HIS A 35 3.22 3.61 0.60
N PHE A 36 2.60 2.48 0.92
CA PHE A 36 2.56 1.32 0.03
C PHE A 36 1.45 1.39 -1.03
N ALA A 37 0.53 2.36 -0.97
CA ALA A 37 -0.60 2.47 -1.88
C ALA A 37 -0.19 2.44 -3.36
N GLY A 38 0.88 3.15 -3.74
CA GLY A 38 1.37 3.13 -5.13
C GLY A 38 1.91 1.77 -5.56
N PHE A 39 2.62 1.07 -4.67
CA PHE A 39 3.13 -0.27 -4.93
C PHE A 39 2.00 -1.31 -5.02
N ILE A 40 1.00 -1.20 -4.14
CA ILE A 40 -0.19 -2.05 -4.17
C ILE A 40 -0.97 -1.80 -5.47
N SER A 41 -1.19 -0.56 -5.88
CA SER A 41 -1.86 -0.26 -7.14
C SER A 41 -1.12 -0.86 -8.35
N ALA A 42 0.21 -0.80 -8.36
CA ALA A 42 1.03 -1.41 -9.40
C ALA A 42 0.89 -2.95 -9.43
N LEU A 43 0.96 -3.61 -8.26
CA LEU A 43 0.78 -5.07 -8.16
C LEU A 43 -0.65 -5.53 -8.45
N SER A 44 -1.63 -4.66 -8.22
CA SER A 44 -3.03 -4.90 -8.53
C SER A 44 -3.39 -4.59 -9.98
N THR A 45 -2.43 -4.15 -10.80
CA THR A 45 -2.68 -3.86 -12.20
C THR A 45 -2.77 -5.15 -13.00
N ARG A 46 -3.86 -5.32 -13.75
CA ARG A 46 -4.07 -6.43 -14.69
C ARG A 46 -4.28 -5.90 -16.10
N THR A 47 -3.95 -6.73 -17.07
CA THR A 47 -4.22 -6.49 -18.48
C THR A 47 -5.28 -7.48 -18.94
N MET A 48 -6.43 -6.96 -19.36
CA MET A 48 -7.46 -7.72 -20.08
C MET A 48 -7.34 -7.41 -21.56
N TYR A 49 -7.79 -8.30 -22.43
CA TYR A 49 -7.93 -8.01 -23.86
C TYR A 49 -9.41 -7.79 -24.16
N ASP A 50 -9.73 -6.71 -24.87
CA ASP A 50 -11.08 -6.48 -25.37
C ASP A 50 -11.43 -7.44 -26.53
N GLU A 51 -12.66 -7.34 -27.06
CA GLU A 51 -13.15 -8.18 -28.16
C GLU A 51 -12.33 -8.02 -29.45
N GLN A 52 -11.56 -6.95 -29.58
CA GLN A 52 -10.67 -6.66 -30.71
C GLN A 52 -9.22 -7.10 -30.43
N GLY A 53 -8.96 -7.72 -29.28
CA GLY A 53 -7.62 -8.15 -28.86
C GLY A 53 -6.73 -7.01 -28.38
N LYS A 54 -7.28 -5.84 -28.03
CA LYS A 54 -6.52 -4.70 -27.52
C LYS A 54 -6.32 -4.80 -26.00
N PRO A 55 -5.10 -4.57 -25.50
CA PRO A 55 -4.84 -4.60 -24.06
C PRO A 55 -5.50 -3.40 -23.36
N VAL A 56 -6.36 -3.69 -22.40
CA VAL A 56 -6.98 -2.75 -21.46
C VAL A 56 -6.36 -2.99 -20.09
N VAL A 57 -5.68 -1.97 -19.57
CA VAL A 57 -5.05 -2.00 -18.26
C VAL A 57 -6.02 -1.45 -17.23
N TYR A 58 -6.25 -2.19 -16.15
CA TYR A 58 -7.13 -1.79 -15.06
C TYR A 58 -6.57 -2.24 -13.71
N ILE A 59 -7.01 -1.58 -12.64
CA ILE A 59 -6.71 -2.00 -11.27
C ILE A 59 -7.75 -3.04 -10.86
N ASP A 60 -7.29 -4.24 -10.53
CA ASP A 60 -8.09 -5.26 -9.88
C ASP A 60 -8.32 -4.86 -8.42
N GLU A 61 -9.51 -4.30 -8.16
CA GLU A 61 -9.91 -3.80 -6.84
C GLU A 61 -10.01 -4.92 -5.79
N GLU A 62 -10.31 -6.16 -6.18
CA GLU A 62 -10.28 -7.30 -5.26
C GLU A 62 -8.85 -7.61 -4.84
N LEU A 63 -7.93 -7.69 -5.81
CA LEU A 63 -6.51 -7.92 -5.56
C LEU A 63 -5.91 -6.80 -4.71
N ARG A 64 -6.27 -5.54 -5.00
CA ARG A 64 -5.88 -4.37 -4.21
C ARG A 64 -6.33 -4.49 -2.76
N ARG A 65 -7.61 -4.72 -2.51
CA ARG A 65 -8.14 -4.90 -1.14
C ARG A 65 -7.49 -6.07 -0.42
N ARG A 66 -7.23 -7.17 -1.12
CA ARG A 66 -6.56 -8.33 -0.55
C ARG A 66 -5.12 -8.02 -0.15
N LEU A 67 -4.38 -7.25 -0.96
CA LEU A 67 -3.03 -6.81 -0.63
C LEU A 67 -3.02 -5.82 0.55
N GLU A 68 -3.93 -4.84 0.57
CA GLU A 68 -4.09 -3.91 1.70
C GLU A 68 -4.41 -4.67 3.00
N THR A 69 -5.36 -5.60 2.96
CA THR A 69 -5.74 -6.43 4.12
C THR A 69 -4.56 -7.29 4.61
N LYS A 70 -3.81 -7.90 3.68
CA LYS A 70 -2.61 -8.67 4.03
C LYS A 70 -1.53 -7.79 4.68
N LEU A 71 -1.35 -6.57 4.20
CA LEU A 71 -0.42 -5.62 4.78
C LEU A 71 -0.83 -5.26 6.21
N ILE A 72 -2.10 -4.88 6.43
CA ILE A 72 -2.65 -4.57 7.77
C ILE A 72 -2.43 -5.73 8.74
N ALA A 73 -2.78 -6.95 8.32
CA ALA A 73 -2.64 -8.14 9.16
C ALA A 73 -1.17 -8.48 9.47
N LYS A 74 -0.22 -8.06 8.62
CA LYS A 74 1.21 -8.33 8.81
C LYS A 74 1.93 -7.28 9.65
N ILE A 75 1.49 -6.03 9.65
CA ILE A 75 2.07 -4.95 10.46
C ILE A 75 2.31 -5.36 11.92
N PRO A 76 1.33 -5.87 12.70
CA PRO A 76 1.56 -6.20 14.12
C PRO A 76 2.51 -7.39 14.33
N THR A 77 2.73 -8.21 13.30
CA THR A 77 3.68 -9.35 13.36
C THR A 77 5.12 -8.95 13.05
N PHE A 78 5.35 -7.68 12.71
CA PHE A 78 6.66 -7.19 12.34
C PHE A 78 7.55 -7.04 13.58
N LYS A 79 8.73 -7.66 13.56
CA LYS A 79 9.68 -7.59 14.67
C LYS A 79 10.40 -6.24 14.66
N VAL A 80 10.13 -5.42 15.66
CA VAL A 80 10.78 -4.12 15.88
C VAL A 80 11.78 -4.20 17.03
N ALA A 81 12.96 -4.77 16.73
CA ALA A 81 14.07 -4.99 17.68
C ALA A 81 13.75 -5.90 18.89
#